data_AF-A0A1D2N5N4-F1
#
_entry.id   AF-A0A1D2N5N4-F1
#
_cell.length_a   1.000
_cell.length_b   1.000
_cell.length_c   1.000
_cell.angle_alpha   90.00
_cell.angle_beta   90.00
_cell.angle_gamma   90.00
#
_symmetry.space_group_name_H-M   'P 1'
#
loop_
_entity.id
_entity.type
_entity.pdbx_description
1 polymer ?
#
loop_
_entity_poly.entity_id
_entity_poly.type
_entity_poly.pdbx_seq_one_letter_code
_entity_poly.pdbx_strand_id
1 'polypeptide(L)' 'MDLADSSRWKKSKVESFIRRHLNRYQFGVTRYYEMCMWDNKGTFIPRYAILMDSTLVVTENPPKTVLHTIPLSKIHDISL' A
#
# COMPACT_ATOMS: atom_id res chain seq x y z
N MET A 1 15.59 -29.68 7.19
CA MET A 1 15.69 -28.39 6.46
C MET A 1 14.84 -27.42 7.26
N ASP A 2 15.46 -26.81 8.26
CA ASP A 2 14.78 -25.96 9.24
C ASP A 2 14.35 -24.65 8.58
N LEU A 3 13.03 -24.45 8.48
CA LEU A 3 12.42 -23.15 8.20
C LEU A 3 12.49 -22.29 9.48
N ALA A 4 13.71 -22.01 9.91
CA ALA A 4 13.97 -21.01 10.93
C ALA A 4 13.73 -19.62 10.33
N ASP A 5 13.07 -18.77 11.12
CA ASP A 5 12.98 -17.32 10.99
C ASP A 5 11.71 -16.71 10.33
N SER A 6 10.53 -17.17 10.73
CA SER A 6 9.25 -16.48 10.44
C SER A 6 8.76 -15.55 11.57
N SER A 7 9.61 -15.24 12.56
CA SER A 7 9.20 -14.59 13.80
C SER A 7 9.87 -13.23 14.05
N ARG A 8 9.69 -12.24 13.15
CA ARG A 8 9.93 -10.81 13.55
C ARG A 8 9.40 -9.70 12.64
N TRP A 9 8.51 -9.98 11.69
CA TRP A 9 7.85 -8.91 10.96
C TRP A 9 6.76 -8.32 11.86
N LYS A 10 7.11 -7.23 12.54
CA LYS A 10 6.19 -6.36 13.27
C LYS A 10 5.10 -5.96 12.28
N LYS A 11 3.97 -6.69 12.25
CA LYS A 11 2.89 -6.52 11.26
C LYS A 11 2.60 -5.04 11.08
N SER A 12 2.96 -4.48 9.92
CA SER A 12 2.88 -3.03 9.74
C SER A 12 1.40 -2.63 9.80
N LYS A 13 1.11 -1.40 10.26
CA LYS A 13 -0.28 -0.89 10.26
C LYS A 13 -0.89 -0.96 8.85
N VAL A 14 -0.04 -0.81 7.83
CA VAL A 14 -0.38 -0.96 6.41
C VAL A 14 -0.69 -2.42 6.07
N GLU A 15 0.12 -3.41 6.46
CA GLU A 15 -0.18 -4.83 6.23
C GLU A 15 -1.55 -5.23 6.83
N SER A 16 -1.80 -4.80 8.06
CA SER A 16 -3.08 -5.06 8.74
C SER A 16 -4.25 -4.32 8.09
N PHE A 17 -4.00 -3.18 7.43
CA PHE A 17 -4.99 -2.45 6.66
C PHE A 17 -5.30 -3.16 5.33
N ILE A 18 -4.27 -3.52 4.56
CA ILE A 18 -4.33 -4.25 3.30
C ILE A 18 -5.11 -5.56 3.49
N ARG A 19 -4.79 -6.35 4.52
CA ARG A 19 -5.49 -7.61 4.85
C ARG A 19 -7.00 -7.46 5.08
N ARG A 20 -7.44 -6.28 5.55
CA ARG A 20 -8.85 -6.01 5.88
C ARG A 20 -9.63 -5.44 4.70
N HIS A 21 -8.97 -4.68 3.83
CA HIS A 21 -9.65 -3.89 2.79
C HIS A 21 -9.45 -4.43 1.37
N LEU A 22 -8.45 -5.27 1.15
CA LEU A 22 -8.25 -5.93 -0.14
C LEU A 22 -8.82 -7.34 -0.12
N ASN A 23 -9.32 -7.76 -1.28
CA ASN A 23 -9.89 -9.09 -1.44
C ASN A 23 -8.85 -10.16 -1.07
N ARG A 24 -9.25 -11.21 -0.34
CA ARG A 24 -8.37 -12.31 0.11
C ARG A 24 -7.61 -12.97 -1.05
N TYR A 25 -8.18 -12.97 -2.26
CA TYR A 25 -7.53 -13.48 -3.47
C TYR A 25 -6.35 -12.63 -3.94
N GLN A 26 -6.34 -11.33 -3.64
CA GLN A 26 -5.25 -10.41 -4.01
C GLN A 26 -4.11 -10.49 -2.99
N PHE A 27 -4.42 -10.54 -1.69
CA PHE A 27 -3.40 -10.51 -0.64
C PHE A 27 -2.41 -11.67 -0.66
N GLY A 28 -2.83 -12.87 -1.07
CA GLY A 28 -1.98 -14.07 -1.05
C GLY A 28 -0.86 -14.09 -2.10
N VAL A 29 -0.91 -13.21 -3.10
CA VAL A 29 -0.01 -13.23 -4.26
C VAL A 29 0.66 -11.86 -4.48
N THR A 30 0.06 -10.79 -3.97
CA THR A 30 0.46 -9.43 -4.30
C THR A 30 1.68 -8.96 -3.50
N ARG A 31 2.77 -8.69 -4.20
CA ARG A 31 3.88 -7.90 -3.67
C ARG A 31 3.37 -6.48 -3.47
N TYR A 32 3.73 -5.86 -2.37
CA TYR A 32 3.42 -4.45 -2.17
C TYR A 32 4.63 -3.65 -1.67
N TYR A 33 4.72 -2.41 -2.15
CA TYR A 33 5.66 -1.41 -1.67
C TYR A 33 4.88 -0.29 -1.00
N GLU A 34 5.29 0.11 0.19
CA GLU A 34 4.69 1.23 0.92
C GLU A 34 5.63 2.43 0.96
N MET A 35 5.09 3.62 0.78
CA MET A 35 5.83 4.88 0.90
C MET A 35 4.96 5.94 1.57
N CYS A 36 5.57 6.75 2.44
CA CYS A 36 4.92 7.96 2.95
C CYS A 36 5.09 9.07 1.90
N MET A 37 3.99 9.68 1.49
CA MET A 37 3.97 10.77 0.52
C MET A 37 3.28 12.01 1.10
N TRP A 38 3.61 13.18 0.57
CA TRP A 38 2.92 14.43 0.87
C TRP A 38 1.92 14.74 -0.23
N ASP A 39 0.65 14.89 0.13
CA ASP A 39 -0.36 15.40 -0.81
C ASP A 39 -0.21 16.92 -0.92
N ASN A 40 -0.22 17.46 -2.15
CA ASN A 40 -0.01 18.89 -2.42
C ASN A 40 -1.30 19.59 -2.90
N LYS A 41 -2.44 19.23 -2.28
CA LYS A 41 -3.73 19.90 -2.50
C LYS A 41 -3.93 21.08 -1.54
N GLY A 42 -3.00 22.02 -1.52
CA GLY A 42 -3.06 23.25 -0.70
C GLY A 42 -2.70 23.09 0.77
N THR A 43 -2.59 21.86 1.27
CA THR A 43 -2.11 21.54 2.63
C THR A 43 -1.23 20.29 2.58
N PHE A 44 -0.03 20.37 3.15
CA PHE A 44 0.90 19.23 3.25
C PHE A 44 0.33 18.18 4.23
N ILE A 45 -0.30 17.15 3.68
CA ILE A 45 -0.87 16.05 4.49
C ILE A 45 -0.08 14.76 4.20
N PRO A 46 0.50 14.10 5.22
CA PRO A 46 1.16 12.83 5.04
C PRO A 46 0.14 11.73 4.71
N ARG A 47 0.47 10.91 3.72
CA ARG A 47 -0.35 9.80 3.23
C ARG A 47 0.51 8.57 2.99
N TYR A 48 -0.12 7.40 2.89
CA TYR A 48 0.56 6.20 2.41
C TYR A 48 0.18 5.92 0.96
N ALA A 49 1.18 5.70 0.13
CA ALA A 49 1.05 5.07 -1.17
C ALA A 49 1.42 3.59 -1.04
N ILE A 50 0.55 2.71 -1.52
CA ILE A 50 0.73 1.26 -1.51
C ILE A 50 0.68 0.80 -2.97
N LEU A 51 1.84 0.53 -3.55
CA LEU A 51 1.96 0.00 -4.90
C LEU A 51 1.81 -1.52 -4.85
N MET A 52 0.91 -2.05 -5.68
CA MET A 52 0.65 -3.48 -5.86
C MET A 52 0.88 -3.87 -7.32
N ASP A 53 0.78 -5.15 -7.65
CA ASP A 53 1.07 -5.67 -9.00
C ASP A 53 0.27 -5.00 -10.13
N SER A 54 -0.97 -4.57 -9.87
CA SER A 54 -1.85 -3.98 -10.89
C SER A 54 -2.54 -2.69 -10.47
N THR A 55 -2.33 -2.25 -9.22
CA THR A 55 -2.98 -1.06 -8.66
C THR A 55 -2.04 -0.28 -7.76
N LEU A 56 -2.23 1.03 -7.73
CA LEU A 56 -1.69 1.93 -6.73
C LEU A 56 -2.85 2.37 -5.82
N VAL A 57 -2.69 2.17 -4.52
CA VAL A 57 -3.68 2.54 -3.50
C VAL A 57 -3.11 3.67 -2.66
N VAL A 58 -3.87 4.74 -2.48
CA VAL A 58 -3.50 5.86 -1.60
C VAL A 58 -4.43 5.87 -0.39
N THR A 59 -3.85 5.98 0.80
CA THR A 59 -4.58 5.99 2.08
C THR A 59 -4.16 7.16 2.96
N GLU A 60 -4.93 7.40 4.02
CA GLU A 60 -4.53 8.28 5.12
C GLU A 60 -3.25 7.76 5.82
N ASN A 61 -2.59 8.62 6.59
CA ASN A 61 -1.55 8.25 7.54
C ASN A 61 -2.02 8.62 8.98
N PRO A 62 -2.30 7.64 9.87
CA PRO A 62 -2.19 6.19 9.67
C PRO A 62 -3.29 5.62 8.74
N PRO A 63 -3.06 4.44 8.11
CA PRO A 63 -3.99 3.87 7.15
C PRO A 63 -5.27 3.36 7.83
N LYS A 64 -6.39 3.99 7.50
CA LYS A 64 -7.74 3.63 7.99
C LYS A 64 -8.74 3.41 6.87
N THR A 65 -8.63 4.18 5.81
CA THR A 65 -9.54 4.22 4.66
C THR A 65 -8.74 4.31 3.37
N VAL A 66 -9.30 3.78 2.27
CA VAL A 66 -8.77 4.00 0.92
C VAL A 66 -9.28 5.34 0.42
N LEU A 67 -8.38 6.23 0.03
CA LEU A 67 -8.71 7.53 -0.55
C LEU A 67 -8.77 7.44 -2.07
N HIS A 68 -7.81 6.76 -2.69
CA HIS A 68 -7.75 6.56 -4.13
C HIS A 68 -7.28 5.14 -4.48
N THR A 69 -7.85 4.60 -5.55
CA THR A 69 -7.41 3.35 -6.19
C THR A 69 -7.17 3.64 -7.66
N ILE A 70 -5.93 3.47 -8.11
CA ILE A 70 -5.50 3.79 -9.47
C ILE A 70 -4.98 2.49 -10.10
N PRO A 71 -5.65 1.95 -11.13
CA PRO A 71 -5.08 0.86 -11.91
C PRO A 71 -3.77 1.31 -12.58
N LEU A 72 -2.71 0.50 -12.51
CA LEU A 72 -1.42 0.85 -13.13
C LEU A 72 -1.53 1.01 -14.65
N SER A 73 -2.49 0.32 -15.28
CA SER A 73 -2.81 0.48 -16.70
C SER A 73 -3.30 1.89 -17.09
N LYS A 74 -3.70 2.72 -16.11
CA LYS A 74 -4.11 4.12 -16.31
C LYS A 74 -2.99 5.12 -16.04
N ILE A 75 -1.80 4.67 -15.65
CA ILE A 75 -0.64 5.55 -15.45
C ILE A 75 0.06 5.68 -16.80
N HIS A 76 0.08 6.89 -17.34
CA HIS A 76 0.62 7.17 -18.67
C HIS A 76 2.03 7.80 -18.64
N ASP A 77 2.43 8.36 -17.50
CA ASP A 77 3.72 9.03 -17.34
C ASP A 77 4.20 8.96 -15.88
N ILE A 78 5.51 8.93 -15.68
CA ILE A 78 6.18 8.92 -14.38
C ILE A 78 7.40 9.85 -14.48
N SER A 79 7.34 10.98 -13.77
CA SER A 79 8.46 11.91 -13.64
C SER A 79 9.29 11.59 -12.40
N LEU A 80 10.62 11.58 -12.53
CA LEU A 80 11.59 11.35 -11.45
C LEU A 80 12.31 12.65 -11.06
#